data_AF-A0A9E4CF32-F1
#
_entry.id   AF-A0A9E4CF32-F1
#
_cell.length_a   1.000
_cell.length_b   1.000
_cell.length_c   1.000
_cell.angle_alpha   90.00
_cell.angle_beta   90.00
_cell.angle_gamma   90.00
#
_symmetry.space_group_name_H-M   'P 1'
#
loop_
_entity.id
_entity.type
_entity.pdbx_description
1 polymer ?
#
loop_
_entity_poly.entity_id
_entity_poly.type
_entity_poly.pdbx_seq_one_letter_code
_entity_poly.pdbx_strand_id
1 'polypeptide(L)' 'ISVVPEFDEQPITAVAVLPGNAIWVATETQGVRYFNGLRWTTLPNAVTPPAPVVDLLFVDRQGTLWMGGDGGLLRYVP' A
#
# COMPACT_ATOMS: atom_id res chain seq x y z
N ILE A 1 10.55 18.65 8.89
CA ILE A 1 9.98 17.33 8.52
C ILE A 1 8.58 17.32 9.08
N SER A 2 7.56 17.17 8.24
CA SER A 2 6.17 17.07 8.68
C SER A 2 5.86 15.61 9.00
N VAL A 3 5.28 15.36 10.17
CA VAL A 3 4.81 14.02 10.56
C VAL A 3 3.46 13.77 9.88
N VAL A 4 3.27 12.56 9.36
CA VAL A 4 2.01 12.12 8.78
C VAL A 4 1.31 11.26 9.84
N PRO A 5 0.35 11.81 10.60
CA PRO A 5 -0.23 11.15 11.78
C PRO A 5 -0.96 9.85 11.43
N GLU A 6 -1.40 9.68 10.19
CA GLU A 6 -2.06 8.46 9.72
C GLU A 6 -1.18 7.21 9.77
N PHE A 7 0.14 7.38 9.94
CA PHE A 7 1.08 6.29 10.08
C PHE A 7 1.59 6.09 11.51
N ASP A 8 1.25 6.91 12.51
CA ASP A 8 1.55 6.71 13.95
C ASP A 8 2.84 5.90 14.27
N GLU A 9 4.00 6.39 13.81
CA GLU A 9 5.33 5.77 13.96
C GLU A 9 5.50 4.35 13.39
N GLN A 10 4.57 3.89 12.57
CA GLN A 10 4.65 2.60 11.89
C GLN A 10 5.81 2.57 10.88
N PRO A 11 6.67 1.55 10.95
CA PRO A 11 7.68 1.32 9.93
C PRO A 11 7.03 1.18 8.55
N ILE A 12 7.56 1.94 7.60
CA ILE A 12 7.22 1.82 6.18
C ILE A 12 8.12 0.73 5.59
N THR A 13 7.50 -0.33 5.08
CA THR A 13 8.19 -1.47 4.48
C THR A 13 8.36 -1.29 2.96
N ALA A 14 7.39 -0.66 2.30
CA ALA A 14 7.43 -0.40 0.87
C ALA A 14 6.62 0.84 0.46
N VAL A 15 7.01 1.44 -0.67
CA VAL A 15 6.30 2.55 -1.31
C VAL A 15 6.22 2.30 -2.81
N ALA A 16 5.07 2.61 -3.42
CA ALA A 16 4.88 2.58 -4.86
C ALA A 16 4.04 3.77 -5.35
N VAL A 17 4.19 4.12 -6.63
CA VAL A 17 3.37 5.16 -7.27
C VAL A 17 2.69 4.55 -8.49
N LEU A 18 1.36 4.58 -8.51
CA LEU A 18 0.58 4.16 -9.67
C LEU A 18 0.45 5.29 -10.70
N PRO A 19 0.13 4.95 -11.97
CA PRO A 19 -0.30 5.94 -12.95
C PRO A 19 -1.42 6.83 -12.37
N GLY A 20 -1.35 8.14 -12.61
CA GLY A 20 -2.28 9.10 -12.03
C GLY A 20 -1.88 9.64 -10.64
N ASN A 21 -0.62 9.43 -10.22
CA ASN A 21 -0.02 9.97 -8.98
C ASN A 21 -0.64 9.46 -7.67
N ALA A 22 -1.27 8.29 -7.69
CA ALA A 22 -1.67 7.63 -6.45
C ALA A 22 -0.43 7.02 -5.78
N ILE A 23 -0.13 7.46 -4.55
CA ILE A 23 0.99 6.95 -3.75
C ILE A 23 0.47 5.84 -2.86
N TRP A 24 1.17 4.72 -2.81
CA TRP A 24 0.83 3.55 -2.01
C TRP A 24 1.97 3.28 -1.03
N VAL A 25 1.60 2.99 0.22
CA VAL A 25 2.52 2.76 1.33
C VAL A 25 2.09 1.50 2.04
N ALA A 26 3.02 0.55 2.15
CA ALA A 26 2.88 -0.60 3.01
C ALA A 26 3.50 -0.30 4.37
N THR A 27 2.83 -0.77 5.41
CA THR A 27 3.28 -0.67 6.80
C THR A 27 3.43 -2.06 7.38
N GLU A 28 4.31 -2.21 8.36
CA GLU A 28 4.59 -3.51 8.97
C GLU A 28 3.36 -4.14 9.63
N THR A 29 2.51 -3.34 10.31
CA THR A 29 1.38 -3.89 11.08
C THR A 29 -0.01 -3.39 10.68
N GLN A 30 -0.11 -2.30 9.92
CA GLN A 30 -1.40 -1.71 9.54
C GLN A 30 -1.76 -1.94 8.07
N GLY A 31 -1.05 -2.84 7.39
CA GLY A 31 -1.27 -3.17 5.99
C GLY A 31 -0.93 -2.02 5.04
N VAL A 32 -1.71 -1.88 3.97
CA VAL A 32 -1.43 -0.95 2.87
C VAL A 32 -2.43 0.20 2.84
N ARG A 33 -1.90 1.43 2.73
CA ARG A 33 -2.64 2.69 2.59
C ARG A 33 -2.26 3.37 1.28
N TYR A 34 -3.16 4.17 0.73
CA TYR A 34 -2.87 4.98 -0.45
C TYR A 34 -3.31 6.44 -0.28
N PHE A 35 -2.57 7.35 -0.90
CA PHE A 35 -2.87 8.77 -0.96
C PHE A 35 -3.53 9.08 -2.30
N ASN A 36 -4.74 9.64 -2.24
CA ASN A 36 -5.55 9.97 -3.42
C ASN A 36 -5.37 11.42 -3.91
N GLY A 37 -4.35 12.14 -3.42
CA GLY A 37 -4.15 13.56 -3.71
C GLY A 37 -4.73 14.51 -2.65
N LEU A 38 -5.64 14.02 -1.79
CA LEU A 38 -6.29 14.80 -0.73
C LEU A 38 -6.04 14.22 0.67
N ARG A 39 -6.11 12.88 0.81
CA ARG A 39 -5.99 12.19 2.09
C ARG A 39 -5.47 10.77 1.93
N TRP A 40 -4.92 10.22 3.02
CA TRP A 40 -4.62 8.80 3.13
C TRP A 40 -5.92 8.00 3.31
N THR A 41 -6.03 6.89 2.58
CA THR A 41 -7.18 6.00 2.57
C THR A 41 -6.69 4.55 2.68
N THR A 42 -7.40 3.72 3.45
CA THR A 42 -7.13 2.28 3.53
C THR A 42 -7.70 1.57 2.32
N LEU A 43 -7.06 0.48 1.88
CA LEU A 43 -7.64 -0.41 0.86
C LEU A 43 -9.08 -0.83 1.22
N PRO A 44 -10.00 -0.93 0.23
CA PRO A 44 -11.31 -1.50 0.47
C PRO A 44 -11.20 -2.92 1.04
N ASN A 45 -12.00 -3.23 2.06
CA ASN A 45 -11.99 -4.51 2.82
C ASN A 45 -12.05 -5.79 1.95
N ALA A 46 -12.45 -5.70 0.68
CA ALA A 46 -12.46 -6.81 -0.27
C ALA A 46 -11.06 -7.20 -0.80
N VAL A 47 -10.05 -6.35 -0.59
CA VAL A 47 -8.67 -6.53 -1.06
C VAL A 47 -7.74 -6.48 0.13
N THR A 48 -7.86 -7.47 1.00
CA THR A 48 -7.00 -7.61 2.18
C THR A 48 -5.90 -8.64 1.85
N PRO A 49 -4.61 -8.29 1.99
CA PRO A 49 -3.54 -9.27 1.90
C PRO A 49 -3.79 -10.45 2.84
N PRO A 50 -3.44 -11.69 2.46
CA PRO A 50 -3.70 -12.87 3.31
C PRO A 50 -2.93 -12.84 4.65
N ALA A 51 -1.87 -12.04 4.72
CA ALA A 51 -1.09 -11.76 5.94
C ALA A 51 -1.02 -10.25 6.18
N PRO A 52 -0.90 -9.80 7.45
CA PRO A 52 -0.87 -8.37 7.79
C PRO A 52 0.38 -7.65 7.28
N VAL A 53 1.49 -8.38 7.16
CA VAL A 53 2.77 -7.86 6.70
C VAL A 53 2.81 -7.86 5.17
N VAL A 54 3.06 -6.69 4.60
CA VAL A 54 3.34 -6.50 3.17
C VAL A 54 4.72 -5.89 3.05
N ASP A 55 5.65 -6.61 2.44
CA ASP A 55 7.05 -6.21 2.29
C ASP A 55 7.35 -5.59 0.92
N LEU A 56 6.44 -5.78 -0.03
CA LEU A 56 6.66 -5.37 -1.42
C LEU A 56 5.41 -4.78 -2.04
N LEU A 57 5.61 -3.64 -2.71
CA LEU A 57 4.67 -3.03 -3.63
C LEU A 57 5.34 -2.93 -5.00
N PHE A 58 4.71 -3.49 -6.04
CA PHE A 58 5.22 -3.44 -7.40
C PHE A 58 4.11 -3.04 -8.38
N VAL A 59 4.39 -2.07 -9.24
CA VAL A 59 3.46 -1.63 -10.28
C VAL A 59 3.94 -2.16 -11.62
N ASP A 60 3.11 -2.96 -12.28
CA ASP A 60 3.45 -3.47 -13.60
C ASP A 60 3.17 -2.45 -14.71
N ARG A 61 3.56 -2.79 -15.94
CA ARG A 61 3.42 -1.91 -17.11
C ARG A 61 1.96 -1.61 -17.49
N GLN A 62 1.00 -2.37 -16.96
CA GLN A 62 -0.42 -2.17 -17.19
C GLN A 62 -1.07 -1.32 -16.07
N GLY A 63 -0.28 -0.87 -15.08
CA GLY A 63 -0.79 -0.12 -13.94
C GLY A 63 -1.43 -1.00 -12.86
N THR A 64 -1.24 -2.33 -12.91
CA THR A 64 -1.68 -3.23 -11.85
C THR A 64 -0.71 -3.12 -10.66
N LEU A 65 -1.25 -3.02 -9.45
CA LEU A 65 -0.48 -3.10 -8.23
C LEU A 65 -0.39 -4.55 -7.74
N TRP A 66 0.82 -4.99 -7.47
CA TRP A 66 1.15 -6.27 -6.87
C TRP A 66 1.66 -6.03 -5.44
N MET A 67 1.07 -6.74 -4.48
CA MET A 67 1.42 -6.70 -3.06
C MET A 67 1.97 -8.06 -2.66
N GLY A 68 3.19 -8.08 -2.14
CA GLY A 68 3.86 -9.30 -1.67
C GLY A 68 4.14 -9.26 -0.17
N GLY A 69 3.90 -10.38 0.51
CA GLY A 69 4.26 -10.58 1.91
C GLY A 69 4.15 -12.06 2.29
N ASP A 70 4.14 -12.36 3.59
CA ASP A 70 4.11 -13.72 4.12
C ASP A 70 2.91 -14.56 3.65
N GLY A 71 1.80 -13.88 3.32
CA GLY A 71 0.57 -14.49 2.83
C GLY A 71 0.59 -14.84 1.34
N GLY A 72 1.68 -14.55 0.63
CA GLY A 72 1.80 -14.71 -0.81
C GLY A 72 1.62 -13.40 -1.58
N LEU A 73 1.11 -13.51 -2.80
CA LEU A 73 1.01 -12.40 -3.74
C LEU A 73 -0.45 -12.01 -3.97
N LEU A 74 -0.78 -10.75 -3.74
CA LEU A 74 -2.09 -10.17 -4.02
C LEU A 74 -1.98 -9.22 -5.22
N ARG A 75 -2.99 -9.27 -6.09
CA ARG A 75 -3.11 -8.40 -7.26
C ARG A 75 -4.27 -7.42 -7.06
N TYR A 76 -4.03 -6.14 -7.25
CA TYR A 76 -5.02 -5.08 -7.24
C TYR A 76 -5.03 -4.32 -8.57
N VAL A 77 -6.22 -4.22 -9.17
CA VAL A 77 -6.48 -3.40 -10.35
C VAL A 77 -7.35 -2.22 -9.87
N PRO A 78 -6.89 -0.97 -10.04
CA PRO A 78 -7.64 0.23 -9.62
C PRO A 78 -9.02 0.37 -10.26
#